data_AF-A0A496PWW8-F1
#
_entry.id   AF-A0A496PWW8-F1
#
_cell.length_a   1.000
_cell.length_b   1.000
_cell.length_c   1.000
_cell.angle_alpha   90.00
_cell.angle_beta   90.00
_cell.angle_gamma   90.00
#
_symmetry.space_group_name_H-M   'P 1'
#
loop_
_entity.id
_entity.type
_entity.pdbx_description
1 polymer ?
#
loop_
_entity_poly.entity_id
_entity_poly.type
_entity_poly.pdbx_seq_one_letter_code
_entity_poly.pdbx_strand_id
1 'polypeptide(L)'
;MISTELQDRLESLAEQASSEAEKFSGMLGSAKELILDNFGQNGLIATYIVLGVLLLFIISRIAKIGYSAIKYLLVPSVGVAVLVSFVTPYSFFIALPVTVTLFSLVLLFKG
;
A
#
# COMPACT_ATOMS: atom_id res chain seq x y z
N MET A 1 -21.97 -1.33 -17.92
CA MET A 1 -22.87 -0.68 -16.94
C MET A 1 -22.40 -0.83 -15.48
N ILE A 2 -21.13 -1.20 -15.22
CA ILE A 2 -20.54 -1.43 -13.88
C ILE A 2 -19.66 -0.23 -13.43
N SER A 3 -19.44 0.76 -14.30
CA SER A 3 -18.51 1.87 -14.07
C SER A 3 -19.05 3.01 -13.19
N THR A 4 -20.36 3.26 -13.22
CA THR A 4 -20.99 4.35 -12.46
C THR A 4 -21.05 4.05 -10.96
N GLU A 5 -21.39 2.83 -10.58
CA GLU A 5 -21.42 2.42 -9.16
C GLU A 5 -20.01 2.41 -8.53
N LEU A 6 -18.97 2.10 -9.33
CA LEU A 6 -17.57 2.19 -8.89
C LEU A 6 -17.09 3.65 -8.76
N GLN A 7 -17.55 4.54 -9.64
CA GLN A 7 -17.25 5.97 -9.54
C GLN A 7 -17.88 6.60 -8.30
N ASP A 8 -19.16 6.31 -8.02
CA ASP A 8 -19.86 6.83 -6.83
C ASP A 8 -19.22 6.32 -5.52
N ARG A 9 -18.73 5.07 -5.51
CA ARG A 9 -17.99 4.52 -4.36
C ARG A 9 -16.61 5.16 -4.18
N LEU A 10 -15.92 5.47 -5.28
CA LEU A 10 -14.62 6.17 -5.21
C LEU A 10 -14.78 7.61 -4.73
N GLU A 11 -15.82 8.30 -5.17
CA GLU A 11 -16.11 9.68 -4.78
C GLU A 11 -16.47 9.78 -3.30
N SER A 12 -17.33 8.87 -2.81
CA SER A 12 -17.65 8.80 -1.37
C SER A 12 -16.46 8.40 -0.49
N LEU A 13 -15.55 7.53 -0.98
CA LEU A 13 -14.30 7.22 -0.27
C LEU A 13 -13.32 8.41 -0.27
N ALA A 14 -13.26 9.16 -1.36
CA ALA A 14 -12.44 10.36 -1.46
C ALA A 14 -12.97 11.48 -0.54
N GLU A 15 -14.28 11.67 -0.44
CA GLU A 15 -14.90 12.61 0.50
C GLU A 15 -14.68 12.20 1.95
N GLN A 16 -14.81 10.92 2.29
CA GLN A 16 -14.48 10.42 3.63
C GLN A 16 -13.01 10.66 3.97
N ALA A 17 -12.09 10.31 3.06
CA ALA A 17 -10.67 10.54 3.26
C ALA A 17 -10.33 12.04 3.39
N SER A 18 -10.99 12.91 2.63
CA SER A 18 -10.84 14.36 2.70
C SER A 18 -11.32 14.92 4.04
N SER A 19 -12.54 14.52 4.48
CA SER A 19 -13.10 14.94 5.76
C SER A 19 -12.26 14.46 6.95
N GLU A 20 -11.73 13.23 6.87
CA GLU A 20 -10.86 12.68 7.90
C GLU A 20 -9.50 13.39 7.89
N ALA A 21 -8.93 13.66 6.71
CA ALA A 21 -7.69 14.43 6.57
C ALA A 21 -7.82 15.87 7.12
N GLU A 22 -8.98 16.51 6.96
CA GLU A 22 -9.24 17.84 7.51
C GLU A 22 -9.28 17.83 9.04
N LYS A 23 -9.88 16.80 9.65
CA LYS A 23 -9.83 16.57 11.11
C LYS A 23 -8.41 16.31 11.60
N PHE A 24 -7.63 15.50 10.87
CA PHE A 24 -6.22 15.26 11.18
C PHE A 24 -5.36 16.52 11.03
N SER A 25 -5.66 17.38 10.06
CA SER A 25 -4.98 18.67 9.84
C SER A 25 -5.18 19.61 11.03
N GLY A 26 -6.42 19.73 11.54
CA GLY A 26 -6.70 20.50 12.75
C GLY A 26 -5.97 19.97 13.97
N MET A 27 -5.94 18.65 14.16
CA MET A 27 -5.22 17.99 15.26
C MET A 27 -3.69 18.15 15.15
N LEU A 28 -3.14 18.09 13.95
CA LEU A 28 -1.72 18.34 13.66
C LEU A 28 -1.33 19.80 13.96
N GLY A 29 -2.22 20.75 13.67
CA GLY A 29 -2.05 22.16 14.04
C GLY A 29 -1.90 22.35 15.54
N SER A 30 -2.80 21.77 16.34
CA SER A 30 -2.73 21.83 17.81
C SER A 30 -1.52 21.09 18.39
N ALA A 31 -1.13 19.95 17.81
CA ALA A 31 0.07 19.22 18.21
C ALA A 31 1.35 20.03 17.92
N LYS A 32 1.39 20.75 16.79
CA LYS A 32 2.50 21.62 16.42
C LYS A 32 2.66 22.77 17.42
N GLU A 33 1.58 23.42 17.81
CA GLU A 33 1.60 24.49 18.83
C GLU A 33 2.07 23.95 20.19
N LEU A 34 1.56 22.80 20.64
CA LEU A 34 2.02 22.16 21.87
C LEU A 34 3.53 21.85 21.88
N ILE A 35 4.07 21.37 20.75
CA ILE A 35 5.50 21.07 20.64
C ILE A 35 6.32 22.37 20.65
N LEU A 36 5.83 23.41 19.96
CA LEU A 36 6.49 24.70 19.94
C LEU A 36 6.51 25.34 21.34
N ASP A 37 5.42 25.25 22.09
CA ASP A 37 5.28 25.86 23.42
C ASP A 37 6.10 25.13 24.49
N ASN A 38 6.21 23.80 24.41
CA ASN A 38 6.93 23.00 25.42
C ASN A 38 8.41 22.81 25.11
N PHE A 39 8.78 22.72 23.82
CA PHE A 39 10.14 22.35 23.40
C PHE A 39 10.80 23.40 22.49
N GLY A 40 10.10 24.48 22.17
CA GLY A 40 10.61 25.55 21.32
C GLY A 40 10.89 25.12 19.88
N GLN A 41 11.62 25.97 19.16
CA GLN A 41 11.96 25.75 17.76
C GLN A 41 12.85 24.50 17.54
N ASN A 42 13.71 24.18 18.52
CA ASN A 42 14.57 23.00 18.49
C ASN A 42 13.77 21.70 18.60
N GLY A 43 12.73 21.66 19.44
CA GLY A 43 11.84 20.50 19.54
C GLY A 43 11.01 20.25 18.28
N LEU A 44 10.61 21.32 17.61
CA LEU A 44 9.93 21.24 16.32
C LEU A 44 10.83 20.59 15.26
N ILE A 45 12.09 21.00 15.15
CA ILE A 45 13.08 20.43 14.22
C ILE A 45 13.33 18.96 14.54
N ALA A 46 13.52 18.62 15.82
CA ALA A 46 13.70 17.22 16.23
C ALA A 46 12.49 16.36 15.83
N THR A 47 11.27 16.89 15.98
CA THR A 47 10.04 16.18 15.58
C THR A 47 10.01 15.91 14.08
N TYR A 48 10.35 16.89 13.24
CA TYR A 48 10.43 16.70 11.79
C TYR A 48 11.46 15.64 11.40
N ILE A 49 12.62 15.60 12.07
CA ILE A 49 13.65 14.59 11.82
C ILE A 49 13.13 13.19 12.18
N VAL A 50 12.51 13.05 13.35
CA VAL A 50 11.92 11.77 13.78
C VAL A 50 10.84 11.31 12.81
N LEU A 51 9.95 12.22 12.40
CA LEU A 51 8.89 11.93 11.43
C LEU A 51 9.47 11.50 10.07
N GLY A 52 10.53 12.17 9.61
CA GLY A 52 11.23 11.84 8.38
C GLY A 52 11.89 10.45 8.42
N VAL A 53 12.56 10.11 9.52
CA VAL A 53 13.15 8.78 9.72
C VAL A 53 12.07 7.70 9.77
N LEU A 54 10.94 7.98 10.43
CA LEU A 54 9.83 7.05 10.54
C LEU A 54 9.18 6.78 9.17
N LEU A 55 8.99 7.83 8.36
CA LEU A 55 8.55 7.70 6.98
C LEU A 55 9.52 6.87 6.14
N LEU A 56 10.83 7.15 6.21
CA LEU A 56 11.85 6.38 5.51
C LEU A 56 11.85 4.91 5.94
N PHE A 57 11.66 4.63 7.23
CA PHE A 57 11.56 3.27 7.75
C PHE A 57 10.34 2.53 7.19
N ILE A 58 9.17 3.17 7.18
CA ILE A 58 7.95 2.61 6.58
C ILE A 58 8.17 2.31 5.10
N ILE A 59 8.69 3.28 4.33
CA ILE A 59 8.95 3.12 2.90
C ILE A 59 9.93 1.96 2.66
N SER A 60 11.02 1.88 3.43
CA SER A 60 11.98 0.78 3.35
C SER A 60 11.32 -0.57 3.62
N ARG A 61 10.42 -0.64 4.61
CA ARG A 61 9.71 -1.87 4.95
C ARG A 61 8.74 -2.28 3.85
N ILE A 62 7.96 -1.33 3.31
CA ILE A 62 7.06 -1.56 2.17
C ILE A 62 7.84 -2.01 0.95
N ALA A 63 8.96 -1.35 0.64
CA ALA A 63 9.82 -1.74 -0.49
C ALA A 63 10.35 -3.17 -0.33
N LYS A 64 10.76 -3.56 0.88
CA LYS A 64 11.23 -4.93 1.16
C LYS A 64 10.12 -5.98 1.01
N ILE A 65 8.91 -5.65 1.46
CA ILE A 65 7.72 -6.50 1.29
C ILE A 65 7.36 -6.60 -0.20
N GLY A 66 7.32 -5.47 -0.91
CA GLY A 66 7.04 -5.40 -2.33
C GLY A 66 8.06 -6.18 -3.17
N TYR A 67 9.35 -6.06 -2.87
CA TYR A 67 10.38 -6.86 -3.52
C TYR A 67 10.19 -8.36 -3.26
N SER A 68 9.84 -8.73 -2.03
CA SER A 68 9.55 -10.14 -1.68
C SER A 68 8.30 -10.64 -2.41
N ALA A 69 7.25 -9.83 -2.51
CA ALA A 69 6.07 -10.15 -3.31
C ALA A 69 6.44 -10.35 -4.79
N ILE A 70 7.20 -9.46 -5.40
CA ILE A 70 7.63 -9.63 -6.79
C ILE A 70 8.42 -10.93 -6.97
N LYS A 71 9.41 -11.17 -6.10
CA LYS A 71 10.31 -12.31 -6.20
C LYS A 71 9.62 -13.66 -5.95
N TYR A 72 8.75 -13.74 -4.95
CA TYR A 72 8.17 -15.00 -4.46
C TYR A 72 6.72 -15.23 -4.90
N LEU A 73 6.01 -14.18 -5.31
CA LEU A 73 4.65 -14.26 -5.84
C LEU A 73 4.67 -14.11 -7.36
N LEU A 74 5.15 -12.97 -7.83
CA LEU A 74 4.83 -12.47 -9.17
C LEU A 74 5.64 -13.20 -10.24
N VAL A 75 6.95 -13.35 -10.03
CA VAL A 75 7.83 -14.13 -10.92
C VAL A 75 7.37 -15.60 -11.07
N PRO A 76 7.15 -16.38 -9.99
CA PRO A 76 6.70 -17.76 -10.14
C PRO A 76 5.27 -17.87 -10.69
N SER A 77 4.35 -16.97 -10.32
CA SER A 77 2.98 -16.97 -10.86
C SER A 77 2.97 -16.74 -12.36
N VAL A 78 3.69 -15.73 -12.84
CA VAL A 78 3.78 -15.44 -14.28
C VAL A 78 4.46 -16.59 -15.01
N GLY A 79 5.55 -17.15 -14.45
CA GLY A 79 6.21 -18.32 -15.02
C GLY A 79 5.28 -19.52 -15.19
N VAL A 80 4.51 -19.86 -14.16
CA VAL A 80 3.53 -20.94 -14.23
C VAL A 80 2.37 -20.59 -15.15
N ALA A 81 1.88 -19.36 -15.16
CA ALA A 81 0.82 -18.93 -16.08
C ALA A 81 1.23 -19.07 -17.55
N VAL A 82 2.48 -18.75 -17.89
CA VAL A 82 3.05 -18.97 -19.23
C VAL A 82 3.10 -20.45 -19.55
N LEU A 83 3.62 -21.29 -18.64
CA LEU A 83 3.68 -22.74 -18.84
C LEU A 83 2.29 -23.36 -19.03
N VAL A 84 1.33 -22.97 -18.18
CA VAL A 84 -0.07 -23.42 -18.30
C VAL A 84 -0.66 -22.99 -19.63
N SER A 85 -0.47 -21.73 -20.03
CA SER A 85 -0.96 -21.23 -21.32
C SER A 85 -0.29 -21.89 -22.52
N PHE A 86 0.90 -22.48 -22.36
CA PHE A 86 1.60 -23.23 -23.41
C PHE A 86 1.13 -24.68 -23.53
N VAL A 87 0.79 -25.31 -22.40
CA VAL A 87 0.45 -26.75 -22.33
C VAL A 87 -1.06 -26.99 -22.42
N THR A 88 -1.88 -25.98 -22.09
CA THR A 88 -3.34 -26.08 -22.07
C THR A 88 -3.98 -25.11 -23.08
N PRO A 89 -5.22 -25.36 -23.53
CA PRO A 89 -5.93 -24.45 -24.46
C PRO A 89 -6.39 -23.14 -23.79
N TYR A 90 -6.03 -22.89 -22.54
CA TYR A 90 -6.41 -21.68 -21.82
C TYR A 90 -5.45 -20.52 -22.12
N SER A 91 -6.00 -19.31 -22.25
CA SER A 91 -5.19 -18.13 -22.50
C SER A 91 -4.44 -17.67 -21.24
N PHE A 92 -3.28 -17.07 -21.43
CA PHE A 92 -2.46 -16.48 -20.37
C PHE A 92 -3.25 -15.58 -19.41
N PHE A 93 -4.16 -14.76 -19.95
CA PHE A 93 -4.98 -13.84 -19.16
C PHE A 93 -5.97 -14.54 -18.22
N ILE A 94 -6.34 -15.79 -18.51
CA ILE A 94 -7.18 -16.62 -17.64
C ILE A 94 -6.31 -17.37 -16.62
N ALA A 95 -5.13 -17.86 -17.03
CA ALA A 95 -4.22 -18.61 -16.16
C ALA A 95 -3.52 -17.72 -15.11
N LEU A 96 -3.27 -16.45 -15.42
CA LEU A 96 -2.57 -15.50 -14.56
C LEU A 96 -3.29 -15.24 -13.22
N PRO A 97 -4.58 -14.86 -13.16
CA PRO A 97 -5.25 -14.65 -11.87
C PRO A 97 -5.27 -15.91 -11.01
N VAL A 98 -5.47 -17.10 -11.61
CA VAL A 98 -5.50 -18.38 -10.88
C VAL A 98 -4.14 -18.70 -10.25
N THR A 99 -3.06 -18.54 -11.02
CA THR A 99 -1.69 -18.79 -10.54
C THR A 99 -1.28 -17.76 -9.50
N VAL A 100 -1.63 -16.48 -9.66
CA VAL A 100 -1.39 -15.44 -8.65
C VAL A 100 -2.12 -15.78 -7.34
N THR A 101 -3.38 -16.22 -7.38
CA THR A 101 -4.11 -16.64 -6.18
C THR A 101 -3.45 -17.85 -5.51
N LEU A 102 -3.02 -18.84 -6.30
CA LEU A 102 -2.34 -20.04 -5.78
C LEU A 102 -1.03 -19.69 -5.06
N PHE A 103 -0.16 -18.90 -5.69
CA PHE A 103 1.10 -18.49 -5.08
C PHE A 103 0.89 -17.49 -3.93
N SER A 104 -0.19 -16.70 -3.94
CA SER A 104 -0.59 -15.85 -2.81
C SER A 104 -0.92 -16.66 -1.57
N LEU A 105 -1.69 -17.75 -1.73
CA LEU A 105 -1.96 -18.69 -0.64
C LEU A 105 -0.67 -19.31 -0.12
N VAL A 106 0.22 -19.76 -1.01
CA VAL A 106 1.51 -20.34 -0.61
C VAL A 106 2.38 -19.34 0.15
N LEU A 107 2.38 -18.06 -0.25
CA LEU A 107 3.11 -16.99 0.43
C LEU A 107 2.52 -16.67 1.81
N LEU A 108 1.19 -16.71 1.95
CA LEU A 108 0.50 -16.52 3.23
C LEU A 108 0.87 -17.59 4.27
N PHE A 109 1.13 -18.82 3.84
CA PHE A 109 1.57 -19.90 4.75
C PHE A 109 3.08 -19.91 5.01
N LYS A 110 3.87 -19.13 4.27
CA LYS A 110 5.33 -19.09 4.37
C LYS A 110 5.86 -17.82 5.07
N GLY A 111 5.09 -16.74 5.07
CA GLY A 111 5.38 -15.49 5.77
C GLY A 111 4.87 -15.49 7.20
#